data_AF-A0A067TP70-F1
#
_entry.id   AF-A0A067TP70-F1
#
_cell.length_a   1.000
_cell.length_b   1.000
_cell.length_c   1.000
_cell.angle_alpha   90.00
_cell.angle_beta   90.00
_cell.angle_gamma   90.00
#
_symmetry.space_group_name_H-M   'P 1'
#
loop_
_entity.id
_entity.type
_entity.pdbx_description
1 polymer ?
#
loop_
_entity_poly.entity_id
_entity_poly.type
_entity_poly.pdbx_seq_one_letter_code
_entity_poly.pdbx_strand_id
1 'polypeptide(L)'
;MHIYYCKALIQITTADWLYRAAKDDLTPSDEQTRRDYGFARALTNLDESTLLGTYQGLFLLGVDPRTLDEWRSSGTLVRNTISKFKTRAPDRRGAYFPWFLDNHWLFLDGLRMNKKTTNYPSSSTLTLGLCLLIPTILLYIFLYFWLL
;
A
#
# COMPACT_ATOMS: atom_id res chain seq x y z
N MET A 1 -7.24 -22.45 41.90
CA MET A 1 -7.97 -21.67 40.88
C MET A 1 -6.98 -20.70 40.24
N HIS A 2 -6.40 -21.04 39.08
CA HIS A 2 -5.28 -20.32 38.44
C HIS A 2 -5.65 -19.73 37.06
N ILE A 3 -6.94 -19.49 36.83
CA ILE A 3 -7.51 -19.28 35.49
C ILE A 3 -7.54 -17.79 35.08
N TYR A 4 -7.41 -16.86 36.04
CA TYR A 4 -7.47 -15.41 35.80
C TYR A 4 -6.10 -14.72 35.66
N TYR A 5 -4.99 -15.43 35.92
CA TYR A 5 -3.63 -14.87 35.90
C TYR A 5 -2.75 -15.39 34.75
N CYS A 6 -3.33 -16.04 33.75
CA CYS A 6 -2.67 -16.10 32.46
C CYS A 6 -3.15 -14.89 31.67
N LYS A 7 -2.36 -13.81 31.70
CA LYS A 7 -2.14 -12.90 30.56
C LYS A 7 -2.65 -13.60 29.30
N ALA A 8 -3.81 -13.16 28.79
CA ALA A 8 -4.41 -13.70 27.57
C ALA A 8 -3.28 -13.96 26.56
N LEU A 9 -3.14 -15.21 26.13
CA LEU A 9 -2.11 -15.67 25.20
C LEU A 9 -1.91 -14.59 24.13
N ILE A 10 -0.81 -13.81 24.24
CA ILE A 10 -0.46 -12.84 23.21
C ILE A 10 -0.19 -13.71 21.99
N GLN A 11 -1.16 -13.77 21.08
CA GLN A 11 -1.01 -14.53 19.84
C GLN A 11 0.14 -13.87 19.09
N ILE A 12 1.25 -14.58 18.96
CA ILE A 12 2.40 -14.12 18.18
C ILE A 12 1.94 -14.07 16.73
N THR A 13 1.95 -12.88 16.16
CA THR A 13 1.53 -12.61 14.78
C THR A 13 2.73 -12.65 13.84
N THR A 14 2.49 -12.62 12.53
CA THR A 14 3.53 -12.48 11.52
C THR A 14 4.27 -11.14 11.63
N ALA A 15 3.63 -10.11 12.20
CA ALA A 15 4.30 -8.84 12.50
C ALA A 15 5.35 -8.99 13.61
N ASP A 16 5.11 -9.83 14.62
CA ASP A 16 6.05 -10.06 15.72
C ASP A 16 7.32 -10.77 15.21
N TRP A 17 7.16 -11.71 14.28
CA TRP A 17 8.28 -12.35 13.60
C TRP A 17 9.06 -11.36 12.73
N LEU A 18 8.37 -10.49 12.00
CA LEU A 18 9.01 -9.41 11.24
C LEU A 18 9.75 -8.43 12.15
N TYR A 19 9.17 -8.07 13.29
CA TYR A 19 9.81 -7.17 14.26
C TYR A 19 11.10 -7.76 14.82
N ARG A 20 11.09 -9.06 15.16
CA ARG A 20 12.30 -9.77 15.58
C ARG A 20 13.35 -9.75 14.47
N ALA A 21 12.98 -10.14 13.25
CA ALA A 21 13.88 -10.14 12.11
C ALA A 21 14.48 -8.75 11.83
N ALA A 22 13.65 -7.70 11.87
CA ALA A 22 14.08 -6.31 11.71
C ALA A 22 15.05 -5.86 12.81
N LYS A 23 14.83 -6.27 14.07
CA LYS A 23 15.73 -5.98 15.19
C LYS A 23 17.08 -6.68 15.03
N ASP A 24 17.06 -7.91 14.54
CA ASP A 24 18.26 -8.73 14.33
C ASP A 24 18.98 -8.40 13.02
N ASP A 25 18.45 -7.47 12.22
CA ASP A 25 18.92 -7.11 10.88
C ASP A 25 19.00 -8.32 9.92
N LEU A 26 18.01 -9.21 10.04
CA LEU A 26 17.91 -10.42 9.24
C LEU A 26 16.65 -10.38 8.38
N THR A 27 16.75 -10.97 7.20
CA THR A 27 15.57 -11.21 6.36
C THR A 27 14.67 -12.26 7.04
N PRO A 28 13.34 -12.05 7.12
CA PRO A 28 12.44 -13.05 7.70
C PRO A 28 12.55 -14.39 6.98
N SER A 29 12.70 -15.46 7.75
CA SER A 29 12.70 -16.85 7.25
C SER A 29 11.30 -17.47 7.22
N ASP A 30 10.39 -17.00 8.07
CA ASP A 30 9.01 -17.47 8.13
C ASP A 30 8.27 -17.12 6.83
N GLU A 31 7.80 -18.13 6.11
CA GLU A 31 7.17 -17.94 4.80
C GLU A 31 5.90 -17.09 4.86
N GLN A 32 5.11 -17.24 5.93
CA GLN A 32 3.87 -16.48 6.06
C GLN A 32 4.16 -14.99 6.25
N THR A 33 5.12 -14.67 7.12
CA THR A 33 5.65 -13.31 7.31
C THR A 33 6.19 -12.75 6.00
N ARG A 34 6.94 -13.57 5.23
CA ARG A 34 7.44 -13.14 3.93
C ARG A 34 6.32 -12.80 2.94
N ARG A 35 5.24 -13.60 2.90
CA ARG A 35 4.08 -13.36 2.03
C ARG A 35 3.25 -12.14 2.46
N ASP A 36 3.00 -12.03 3.77
CA ASP A 36 2.17 -10.98 4.37
C ASP A 36 2.78 -9.60 4.17
N TYR A 37 4.11 -9.50 4.30
CA TYR A 37 4.84 -8.24 4.31
C TYR A 37 5.66 -7.96 3.06
N GLY A 38 5.39 -8.67 1.95
CA GLY A 38 5.94 -8.32 0.63
C GLY A 38 7.30 -8.92 0.29
N PHE A 39 8.00 -9.53 1.24
CA PHE A 39 9.32 -10.15 0.98
C PHE A 39 9.24 -11.29 -0.04
N ALA A 40 8.17 -12.08 -0.07
CA ALA A 40 8.01 -13.14 -1.06
C ALA A 40 7.86 -12.64 -2.51
N ARG A 41 7.61 -11.34 -2.70
CA ARG A 41 7.45 -10.70 -4.01
C ARG A 41 8.62 -9.78 -4.37
N ALA A 42 9.57 -9.59 -3.45
CA ALA A 42 10.81 -8.89 -3.74
C ALA A 42 11.60 -9.71 -4.77
N LEU A 43 12.12 -9.04 -5.81
CA LEU A 43 12.74 -9.71 -6.95
C LEU A 43 14.23 -10.00 -6.72
N THR A 44 14.86 -9.22 -5.84
CA THR A 44 16.29 -9.29 -5.56
C THR A 44 16.57 -9.25 -4.06
N ASN A 45 17.75 -9.73 -3.64
CA ASN A 45 18.21 -9.60 -2.26
C ASN A 45 18.33 -8.13 -1.82
N LEU A 46 18.60 -7.22 -2.76
CA LEU A 46 18.64 -5.78 -2.50
C LEU A 46 17.24 -5.23 -2.20
N ASP A 47 16.21 -5.70 -2.92
CA ASP A 47 14.82 -5.34 -2.64
C ASP A 47 14.39 -5.85 -1.26
N GLU A 48 14.75 -7.09 -0.90
CA GLU A 48 14.47 -7.64 0.43
C GLU A 48 15.13 -6.82 1.54
N SER A 49 16.40 -6.45 1.36
CA SER A 49 17.14 -5.61 2.31
C SER A 49 16.56 -4.20 2.43
N THR A 50 16.21 -3.59 1.29
CA THR A 50 15.58 -2.26 1.25
C THR A 50 14.20 -2.27 1.92
N LEU A 51 13.45 -3.35 1.72
CA LEU A 51 12.17 -3.57 2.35
C LEU A 51 12.32 -3.76 3.87
N LEU A 52 13.31 -4.54 4.32
CA LEU A 52 13.64 -4.69 5.74
C LEU A 52 13.97 -3.34 6.38
N GLY A 53 14.79 -2.53 5.71
CA GLY A 53 15.14 -1.18 6.13
C GLY A 53 13.92 -0.25 6.25
N THR A 54 12.91 -0.43 5.40
CA THR A 54 11.64 0.31 5.51
C THR A 54 10.88 -0.08 6.77
N TYR A 55 10.79 -1.37 7.10
CA TYR A 55 10.13 -1.81 8.34
C TYR A 55 10.91 -1.41 9.60
N GLN A 56 12.24 -1.50 9.59
CA GLN A 56 13.08 -0.96 10.65
C GLN A 56 12.77 0.53 10.88
N GLY A 57 12.66 1.32 9.81
CA GLY A 57 12.24 2.71 9.87
C GLY A 57 10.88 2.91 10.54
N LEU A 58 9.89 2.06 10.26
CA LEU A 58 8.57 2.11 10.91
C LEU A 58 8.64 1.78 12.40
N PHE A 59 9.40 0.77 12.79
CA PHE A 59 9.58 0.41 14.20
C PHE A 59 10.31 1.53 14.96
N LEU A 60 11.31 2.17 14.34
CA LEU A 60 11.98 3.37 14.89
C LEU A 60 11.06 4.59 14.99
N LEU A 61 9.98 4.64 14.20
CA LEU A 61 8.91 5.63 14.29
C LEU A 61 7.87 5.31 15.37
N GLY A 62 8.08 4.25 16.14
CA GLY A 62 7.20 3.83 17.23
C GLY A 62 5.92 3.15 16.76
N VAL A 63 5.93 2.54 15.56
CA VAL A 63 4.88 1.59 15.19
C VAL A 63 5.20 0.28 15.89
N ASP A 64 4.28 -0.25 16.69
CA ASP A 64 4.45 -1.56 17.30
C ASP A 64 3.99 -2.69 16.35
N PRO A 65 4.41 -3.95 16.59
CA PRO A 65 4.08 -5.07 15.71
C PRO A 65 2.57 -5.32 15.60
N ARG A 66 1.82 -5.13 16.69
CA ARG A 66 0.37 -5.33 16.69
C ARG A 66 -0.32 -4.30 15.81
N THR A 67 0.05 -3.02 15.92
CA THR A 67 -0.44 -1.96 15.03
C THR A 67 -0.11 -2.29 13.57
N LEU A 68 1.07 -2.85 13.28
CA LEU A 68 1.46 -3.25 11.93
C LEU A 68 0.58 -4.40 11.40
N ASP A 69 0.28 -5.42 12.21
CA ASP A 69 -0.63 -6.50 11.84
C ASP A 69 -2.07 -6.03 11.64
N GLU A 70 -2.54 -5.07 12.45
CA GLU A 70 -3.83 -4.41 12.28
C GLU A 70 -3.90 -3.66 10.94
N TRP A 71 -2.82 -2.98 10.54
CA TRP A 71 -2.77 -2.31 9.23
C TRP A 71 -2.78 -3.31 8.07
N ARG A 72 -2.06 -4.43 8.21
CA ARG A 72 -2.06 -5.51 7.22
C ARG A 72 -3.45 -6.15 7.09
N SER A 73 -4.05 -6.59 8.19
CA SER A 73 -5.37 -7.24 8.21
C SER A 73 -6.50 -6.34 7.71
N SER A 74 -6.41 -5.03 7.94
CA SER A 74 -7.36 -4.04 7.43
C SER A 74 -7.11 -3.59 5.98
N GLY A 75 -6.04 -4.06 5.33
CA GLY A 75 -5.66 -3.60 3.99
C GLY A 75 -5.19 -2.14 3.94
N THR A 76 -4.82 -1.56 5.08
CA THR A 76 -4.38 -0.16 5.19
C THR A 76 -2.86 0.00 5.35
N LEU A 77 -2.11 -1.10 5.30
CA LEU A 77 -0.64 -1.16 5.47
C LEU A 77 0.10 -0.08 4.67
N VAL A 78 -0.07 -0.05 3.35
CA VAL A 78 0.64 0.92 2.48
C VAL A 78 0.28 2.35 2.86
N ARG A 79 -1.01 2.65 2.98
CA ARG A 79 -1.50 4.00 3.30
C ARG A 79 -0.95 4.50 4.64
N ASN A 80 -1.00 3.66 5.66
CA ASN A 80 -0.60 4.04 7.02
C ASN A 80 0.94 4.13 7.13
N THR A 81 1.68 3.26 6.44
CA THR A 81 3.15 3.38 6.29
C THR A 81 3.54 4.72 5.69
N ILE A 82 2.94 5.10 4.56
CA ILE A 82 3.20 6.40 3.92
C ILE A 82 2.87 7.55 4.87
N SER A 83 1.72 7.49 5.53
CA SER A 83 1.31 8.51 6.49
C SER A 83 2.31 8.64 7.64
N LYS A 84 2.82 7.52 8.16
CA LYS A 84 3.75 7.50 9.29
C LYS A 84 5.10 8.11 8.91
N PHE A 85 5.66 7.76 7.75
CA PHE A 85 6.91 8.38 7.28
C PHE A 85 6.75 9.87 6.96
N LYS A 86 5.58 10.29 6.44
CA LYS A 86 5.29 11.70 6.17
C LYS A 86 5.18 12.58 7.43
N THR A 87 5.08 11.99 8.62
CA THR A 87 5.18 12.75 9.88
C THR A 87 6.57 13.36 10.10
N ARG A 88 7.62 12.82 9.46
CA ARG A 88 8.96 13.39 9.44
C ARG A 88 9.13 14.40 8.31
N ALA A 89 10.02 15.36 8.55
CA ALA A 89 10.51 16.28 7.52
C ALA A 89 11.08 15.50 6.32
N PRO A 90 10.96 16.01 5.08
CA PRO A 90 11.33 15.28 3.86
C PRO A 90 12.75 14.68 3.86
N ASP A 91 13.72 15.40 4.42
CA ASP A 91 15.13 15.01 4.57
C ASP A 91 15.37 13.88 5.59
N ARG A 92 14.40 13.60 6.46
CA ARG A 92 14.52 12.63 7.57
C ARG A 92 13.64 11.39 7.42
N ARG A 93 13.04 11.18 6.25
CA ARG A 93 12.15 10.04 5.98
C ARG A 93 12.90 8.72 5.79
N GLY A 94 14.22 8.77 5.63
CA GLY A 94 15.09 7.60 5.43
C GLY A 94 15.30 7.28 3.95
N ALA A 95 16.44 6.68 3.64
CA ALA A 95 16.87 6.39 2.27
C ALA A 95 16.00 5.35 1.55
N TYR A 96 15.32 4.48 2.30
CA TYR A 96 14.50 3.39 1.75
C TYR A 96 13.05 3.80 1.47
N PHE A 97 12.59 4.93 2.03
CA PHE A 97 11.22 5.39 1.85
C PHE A 97 10.86 5.75 0.39
N PRO A 98 11.74 6.40 -0.41
CA PRO A 98 11.51 6.58 -1.85
C PRO A 98 11.30 5.26 -2.59
N TRP A 99 12.15 4.26 -2.36
CA TRP A 99 11.98 2.93 -2.98
C TRP A 99 10.65 2.29 -2.60
N PHE A 100 10.20 2.44 -1.34
CA PHE A 100 8.89 1.94 -0.92
C PHE A 100 7.74 2.62 -1.68
N LEU A 101 7.83 3.92 -1.96
CA LEU A 101 6.81 4.63 -2.74
C LEU A 101 6.72 4.10 -4.18
N ASP A 102 7.84 3.71 -4.77
CA ASP A 102 7.86 3.16 -6.13
C ASP A 102 7.42 1.69 -6.17
N ASN A 103 7.62 0.95 -5.07
CA ASN A 103 7.43 -0.51 -5.01
C ASN A 103 6.28 -0.97 -4.11
N HIS A 104 5.38 -0.07 -3.70
CA HIS A 104 4.24 -0.43 -2.83
C HIS A 104 3.22 -1.37 -3.51
N TRP A 105 3.34 -1.62 -4.82
CA TRP A 105 2.55 -2.63 -5.53
C TRP A 105 2.82 -4.05 -5.01
N LEU A 106 3.98 -4.29 -4.38
CA LEU A 106 4.33 -5.52 -3.67
C LEU A 106 3.35 -5.88 -2.53
N PHE A 107 2.39 -5.03 -2.20
CA PHE A 107 1.42 -5.26 -1.13
C PHE A 107 -0.02 -5.49 -1.62
N LEU A 108 -0.28 -5.42 -2.94
CA LEU A 108 -1.63 -5.32 -3.47
C LEU A 108 -2.37 -6.67 -3.64
N ASP A 109 -1.68 -7.82 -3.62
CA ASP A 109 -2.34 -9.13 -3.77
C ASP A 109 -3.25 -9.52 -2.58
N GLY A 110 -3.05 -8.88 -1.41
CA GLY A 110 -3.93 -9.03 -0.24
C GLY A 110 -5.19 -8.17 -0.30
N LEU A 111 -5.27 -7.20 -1.23
CA LEU A 111 -6.48 -6.41 -1.49
C LEU A 111 -7.40 -7.16 -2.46
N ARG A 112 -7.58 -8.48 -2.24
CA ARG A 112 -8.79 -9.19 -2.66
C ARG A 112 -9.97 -8.55 -1.94
N MET A 113 -10.45 -7.50 -2.57
CA MET A 113 -11.56 -6.62 -2.23
C MET A 113 -12.60 -7.32 -1.37
N ASN A 114 -12.64 -6.98 -0.08
CA ASN A 114 -13.91 -6.95 0.63
C ASN A 114 -14.75 -5.86 -0.04
N LYS A 115 -15.46 -6.25 -1.10
CA LYS A 115 -16.32 -5.41 -1.94
C LYS A 115 -17.60 -5.01 -1.20
N LYS A 116 -17.52 -4.74 0.11
CA LYS A 116 -18.64 -4.29 0.94
C LYS A 116 -18.19 -3.15 1.83
N THR A 117 -17.87 -2.02 1.22
CA THR A 117 -18.17 -0.64 1.69
C THR A 117 -17.37 0.35 0.84
N THR A 118 -17.70 0.45 -0.44
CA THR A 118 -17.43 1.68 -1.19
C THR A 118 -18.72 2.48 -1.23
N ASN A 119 -18.80 3.46 -0.34
CA ASN A 119 -19.73 4.58 -0.51
C ASN A 119 -18.91 5.87 -0.40
N TYR A 120 -18.17 6.14 -1.48
CA TYR A 120 -17.75 7.48 -1.88
C TYR A 120 -17.55 7.47 -3.41
N PRO A 121 -18.01 8.49 -4.15
CA PRO A 121 -18.35 8.35 -5.55
C PRO A 121 -17.10 8.34 -6.42
N SER A 122 -17.01 7.30 -7.24
CA SER A 122 -16.07 7.17 -8.34
C SER A 122 -16.37 8.22 -9.41
N SER A 123 -15.51 9.22 -9.54
CA SER A 123 -15.38 10.00 -10.77
C SER A 123 -14.91 9.08 -11.87
N SER A 124 -15.87 8.51 -12.61
CA SER A 124 -15.86 8.10 -14.03
C SER A 124 -16.73 6.87 -14.24
N THR A 125 -17.97 7.11 -14.67
CA THR A 125 -18.68 6.18 -15.56
C THR A 125 -19.49 7.01 -16.54
N LEU A 126 -19.03 6.95 -17.79
CA LEU A 126 -19.78 7.32 -18.98
C LEU A 126 -21.10 6.57 -18.98
N THR A 127 -22.21 7.26 -19.21
CA THR A 127 -23.32 6.89 -20.12
C THR A 127 -24.54 7.78 -19.85
N LEU A 128 -24.65 8.88 -20.59
CA LEU A 128 -25.95 9.39 -20.98
C LEU A 128 -25.92 9.51 -22.50
N GLY A 129 -26.75 8.69 -23.13
CA GLY A 129 -27.02 8.83 -24.55
C GLY A 129 -27.56 10.23 -24.82
N LEU A 130 -26.81 11.00 -25.62
CA LEU A 130 -27.41 11.93 -26.54
C LEU A 130 -27.25 11.35 -27.94
N CYS A 131 -28.31 10.67 -28.34
CA CYS A 131 -28.62 10.43 -29.73
C CYS A 131 -28.97 11.79 -30.35
N LEU A 132 -28.35 12.06 -31.50
CA LEU A 132 -28.76 13.01 -32.55
C LEU A 132 -28.53 14.50 -32.29
N LEU A 133 -28.16 15.16 -33.41
CA LEU A 133 -27.88 16.60 -33.63
C LEU A 133 -26.41 16.95 -33.30
N ILE A 134 -25.51 17.34 -34.22
CA ILE A 134 -25.62 17.92 -35.56
C ILE A 134 -24.24 17.77 -36.27
N PRO A 135 -24.18 17.32 -37.54
CA PRO A 135 -22.98 17.45 -38.38
C PRO A 135 -23.01 18.82 -39.09
N THR A 136 -22.47 19.88 -38.49
CA THR A 136 -22.41 21.20 -39.16
C THR A 136 -21.07 21.92 -39.09
N ILE A 137 -20.05 21.38 -38.42
CA ILE A 137 -18.74 22.05 -38.35
C ILE A 137 -17.82 21.68 -39.52
N LEU A 138 -18.09 20.59 -40.24
CA LEU A 138 -17.29 20.20 -41.42
C LEU A 138 -17.78 20.79 -42.76
N LEU A 139 -18.98 21.37 -42.80
CA LEU A 139 -19.46 22.10 -43.99
C LEU A 139 -19.04 23.58 -44.01
N TYR A 140 -18.70 24.17 -42.85
CA TYR A 140 -18.26 25.57 -42.78
C TYR A 140 -16.81 25.77 -43.26
N ILE A 141 -15.97 24.74 -43.13
CA ILE A 141 -14.57 24.79 -43.57
C ILE A 141 -14.45 24.60 -45.10
N PHE A 142 -15.38 23.87 -45.73
CA PHE A 142 -15.38 23.68 -47.18
C PHE A 142 -15.95 24.87 -47.98
N LEU A 143 -16.80 25.70 -47.37
CA LEU A 143 -17.32 26.92 -48.03
C LEU A 143 -16.39 28.14 -47.91
N TYR A 144 -15.49 28.18 -46.92
CA TYR A 144 -14.51 29.27 -46.77
C TYR A 144 -13.25 29.11 -47.64
N PHE A 145 -13.01 27.93 -48.24
CA PHE A 145 -11.83 27.66 -49.06
C PHE A 145 -12.07 27.79 -50.58
N TRP A 146 -13.29 28.13 -51.00
CA TRP A 146 -13.64 28.35 -52.42
C TRP A 146 -14.12 29.79 -52.72
N LEU A 147 -13.95 30.71 -51.77
CA LEU A 147 -14.24 32.15 -51.95
C LEU A 147 -13.09 33.05 -51.45
N LEU A 148 -11.85 32.62 -51.68
CA LEU A 148 -10.65 33.48 -51.65
C LEU A 148 -9.74 33.14 -52.84
#